data_AF-A0A7C4B5R4-F1
#
_entry.id   AF-A0A7C4B5R4-F1
#
_cell.length_a   1.000
_cell.length_b   1.000
_cell.length_c   1.000
_cell.angle_alpha   90.00
_cell.angle_beta   90.00
_cell.angle_gamma   90.00
#
_symmetry.space_group_name_H-M   'P 1'
#
loop_
_entity.id
_entity.type
_entity.pdbx_description
1 polymer ?
#
loop_
_entity_poly.entity_id
_entity_poly.type
_entity_poly.pdbx_seq_one_letter_code
_entity_poly.pdbx_strand_id
1 'polypeptide(L)'
;MSMKYITAVDVRDHAFCPMKVYYVNVLHIYERTTEAMELGREIHDEKLLKHLIPTLKVVKVLRDVEITSRKLKLTGKIDYVFVTKFNEYIPADMKWSDPEYGVAQKQHRIQIAAYGLLIEDAYSVVVKRGFIHYLRAGRTVAVPITDSLKEEVKEAVKRIYEMIRSGEEPKIRVNMKRCENCNYKAYCKAEAERKTLKLKRTVL
;
A
#
# COMPACT_ATOMS: atom_id res chain seq x y z
N MET A 1 7.47 1.04 26.67
CA MET A 1 7.85 1.26 25.25
C MET A 1 6.67 1.87 24.52
N SER A 2 6.83 3.07 23.96
CA SER A 2 5.82 3.68 23.07
C SER A 2 5.63 2.75 21.86
N MET A 3 4.43 2.21 21.68
CA MET A 3 4.12 1.40 20.49
C MET A 3 4.19 2.30 19.26
N LYS A 4 5.18 2.06 18.38
CA LYS A 4 5.25 2.69 17.07
C LYS A 4 3.99 2.34 16.29
N TYR A 5 3.32 3.34 15.71
CA TYR A 5 2.17 3.08 14.84
C TYR A 5 2.61 2.39 13.57
N ILE A 6 1.81 1.42 13.13
CA ILE A 6 1.98 0.81 11.81
C ILE A 6 1.69 1.84 10.73
N THR A 7 2.23 1.61 9.55
CA THR A 7 2.15 2.51 8.41
C THR A 7 1.11 2.06 7.40
N ALA A 8 0.63 2.96 6.54
CA ALA A 8 -0.18 2.58 5.38
C ALA A 8 0.54 1.61 4.43
N VAL A 9 1.89 1.63 4.44
CA VAL A 9 2.74 0.67 3.74
C VAL A 9 2.63 -0.72 4.37
N ASP A 10 2.56 -0.84 5.69
CA ASP A 10 2.30 -2.12 6.37
C ASP A 10 0.92 -2.67 6.00
N VAL A 11 -0.11 -1.82 5.93
CA VAL A 11 -1.47 -2.24 5.52
C VAL A 11 -1.48 -2.74 4.07
N ARG A 12 -0.81 -2.02 3.16
CA ARG A 12 -0.61 -2.46 1.77
C ARG A 12 0.11 -3.80 1.73
N ASP A 13 1.21 -3.93 2.44
CA ASP A 13 2.04 -5.12 2.44
C ASP A 13 1.29 -6.31 3.04
N HIS A 14 0.49 -6.11 4.09
CA HIS A 14 -0.41 -7.15 4.61
C HIS A 14 -1.43 -7.62 3.56
N ALA A 15 -2.02 -6.69 2.80
CA ALA A 15 -2.93 -7.04 1.71
C ALA A 15 -2.25 -7.78 0.55
N PHE A 16 -0.94 -7.58 0.36
CA PHE A 16 -0.14 -8.33 -0.60
C PHE A 16 0.26 -9.71 -0.06
N CYS A 17 0.88 -9.75 1.12
CA CYS A 17 1.30 -10.93 1.87
C CYS A 17 1.63 -10.56 3.33
N PRO A 18 0.95 -11.15 4.35
CA PRO A 18 1.19 -10.80 5.75
C PRO A 18 2.61 -11.13 6.22
N MET A 19 3.32 -12.06 5.58
CA MET A 19 4.74 -12.33 5.88
C MET A 19 5.62 -11.10 5.69
N LYS A 20 5.32 -10.20 4.75
CA LYS A 20 6.09 -8.95 4.60
C LYS A 20 6.06 -8.12 5.87
N VAL A 21 4.87 -7.99 6.46
CA VAL A 21 4.69 -7.24 7.71
C VAL A 21 5.31 -7.96 8.90
N TYR A 22 5.24 -9.30 8.93
CA TYR A 22 5.91 -10.12 9.92
C TYR A 22 7.44 -9.92 9.88
N TYR A 23 8.06 -9.94 8.70
CA TYR A 23 9.49 -9.68 8.55
C TYR A 23 9.88 -8.31 9.10
N VAL A 24 9.15 -7.26 8.76
CA VAL A 24 9.49 -5.89 9.14
C VAL A 24 9.21 -5.61 10.63
N ASN A 25 8.03 -5.98 11.11
CA ASN A 25 7.53 -5.53 12.42
C ASN A 25 7.74 -6.54 13.56
N VAL A 26 7.98 -7.82 13.24
CA VAL A 26 8.25 -8.86 14.25
C VAL A 26 9.72 -9.28 14.21
N LEU A 27 10.24 -9.62 13.02
CA LEU A 27 11.62 -10.10 12.88
C LEU A 27 12.64 -8.98 12.64
N HIS A 28 12.19 -7.74 12.40
CA HIS A 28 13.04 -6.59 12.09
C HIS A 28 14.00 -6.82 10.91
N ILE A 29 13.53 -7.60 9.93
CA ILE A 29 14.19 -7.82 8.63
C ILE A 29 13.62 -6.79 7.67
N TYR A 30 14.45 -5.82 7.29
CA TYR A 30 14.07 -4.75 6.39
C TYR A 30 14.47 -5.06 4.94
N GLU A 31 13.61 -4.63 4.01
CA GLU A 31 13.86 -4.72 2.58
C GLU A 31 15.13 -3.94 2.22
N ARG A 32 15.95 -4.48 1.32
CA ARG A 32 16.92 -3.64 0.63
C ARG A 32 16.15 -2.70 -0.28
N THR A 33 16.50 -1.42 -0.26
CA THR A 33 16.03 -0.49 -1.29
C THR A 33 16.33 -1.08 -2.66
N THR A 34 15.30 -1.20 -3.50
CA THR A 34 15.48 -1.64 -4.90
C THR A 34 15.66 -0.43 -5.80
N GLU A 35 16.35 -0.61 -6.92
CA GLU A 35 16.51 0.42 -7.96
C GLU A 35 15.14 0.94 -8.43
N ALA A 36 14.13 0.06 -8.53
CA ALA A 36 12.75 0.45 -8.84
C ALA A 36 12.10 1.36 -7.77
N MET A 37 12.47 1.19 -6.50
CA MET A 37 12.01 2.06 -5.41
C MET A 37 12.76 3.40 -5.37
N GLU A 38 14.02 3.43 -5.80
CA GLU A 38 14.79 4.66 -6.00
C GLU A 38 14.27 5.45 -7.19
N LEU A 39 14.19 4.82 -8.36
CA LEU A 39 13.59 5.39 -9.57
C LEU A 39 12.16 5.89 -9.30
N GLY A 40 11.34 5.11 -8.60
CA GLY A 40 10.00 5.52 -8.21
C GLY A 40 9.96 6.80 -7.36
N ARG A 41 10.97 6.99 -6.49
CA ARG A 41 11.11 8.21 -5.66
C ARG A 41 11.68 9.39 -6.44
N GLU A 42 12.55 9.16 -7.42
CA GLU A 42 13.06 10.21 -8.30
C GLU A 42 11.98 10.72 -9.25
N ILE A 43 11.04 9.84 -9.63
CA ILE A 43 9.98 10.13 -10.61
C ILE A 43 8.67 10.54 -9.90
N HIS A 44 8.76 11.36 -8.85
CA HIS A 44 7.60 12.11 -8.35
C HIS A 44 7.40 13.39 -9.17
N ASP A 45 7.15 13.26 -10.48
CA ASP A 45 6.86 14.41 -11.35
C ASP A 45 5.34 14.70 -11.37
N GLU A 46 4.95 15.77 -10.68
CA GLU A 46 3.57 16.30 -10.68
C GLU A 46 3.01 16.49 -12.10
N LYS A 47 3.86 16.71 -13.12
CA LYS A 47 3.42 16.78 -14.53
C LYS A 47 2.59 15.57 -14.96
N LEU A 48 2.89 14.40 -14.43
CA LEU A 48 2.17 13.16 -14.75
C LEU A 48 0.72 13.16 -14.21
N LEU A 49 0.44 13.97 -13.20
CA LEU A 49 -0.90 14.12 -12.61
C LEU A 49 -1.58 15.45 -13.01
N LYS A 50 -0.92 16.35 -13.75
CA LYS A 50 -1.47 17.66 -14.14
C LYS A 50 -2.81 17.58 -14.87
N HIS A 51 -3.05 16.52 -15.64
CA HIS A 51 -4.33 16.29 -16.33
C HIS A 51 -5.52 16.18 -15.35
N LEU A 52 -5.29 15.81 -14.08
CA LEU A 52 -6.34 15.75 -13.06
C LEU A 52 -6.76 17.12 -12.54
N ILE A 53 -5.88 18.13 -12.58
CA ILE A 53 -6.13 19.47 -12.04
C ILE A 53 -7.39 20.11 -12.64
N PRO A 54 -7.53 20.24 -13.98
CA PRO A 54 -8.74 20.81 -14.57
C PRO A 54 -9.96 19.92 -14.39
N THR A 55 -9.81 18.60 -14.57
CA THR A 55 -10.92 17.64 -14.48
C THR A 55 -11.56 17.60 -13.09
N LEU A 56 -10.74 17.65 -12.03
CA LEU A 56 -11.20 17.61 -10.65
C LEU A 56 -11.49 19.00 -10.07
N LYS A 57 -11.20 20.08 -10.82
CA LYS A 57 -11.30 21.47 -10.35
C LYS A 57 -10.49 21.69 -9.06
N VAL A 58 -9.24 21.24 -9.10
CA VAL A 58 -8.29 21.35 -8.00
C VAL A 58 -7.93 22.81 -7.75
N VAL A 59 -8.00 23.23 -6.49
CA VAL A 59 -7.62 24.58 -6.05
C VAL A 59 -6.32 24.57 -5.24
N LYS A 60 -5.96 23.41 -4.67
CA LYS A 60 -4.72 23.24 -3.92
C LYS A 60 -4.18 21.82 -4.08
N VAL A 61 -2.87 21.70 -4.27
CA VAL A 61 -2.15 20.42 -4.26
C VAL A 61 -1.28 20.40 -3.01
N LEU A 62 -1.49 19.44 -2.13
CA LEU A 62 -0.59 19.15 -1.01
C LEU A 62 0.36 18.02 -1.42
N ARG A 63 1.61 18.09 -1.00
CA ARG A 63 2.65 17.10 -1.33
C ARG A 63 3.29 16.55 -0.07
N ASP A 64 3.74 15.29 -0.15
CA ASP A 64 4.46 14.61 0.94
C ASP A 64 3.75 14.73 2.30
N VAL A 65 2.42 14.60 2.28
CA VAL A 65 1.59 14.87 3.46
C VAL A 65 1.72 13.70 4.44
N GLU A 66 2.36 13.96 5.58
CA GLU A 66 2.44 13.00 6.68
C GLU A 66 1.26 13.19 7.63
N ILE A 67 0.46 12.13 7.78
CA ILE A 67 -0.72 12.12 8.66
C ILE A 67 -0.62 10.96 9.62
N THR A 68 -0.89 11.24 10.90
CA THR A 68 -0.94 10.23 11.94
C THR A 68 -2.29 10.27 12.64
N SER A 69 -3.01 9.15 12.61
CA SER A 69 -4.25 8.97 13.35
C SER A 69 -4.01 8.17 14.63
N ARG A 70 -4.22 8.81 15.78
CA ARG A 70 -4.17 8.14 17.08
C ARG A 70 -5.32 7.14 17.25
N LYS A 71 -6.50 7.46 16.71
CA LYS A 71 -7.69 6.63 16.75
C LYS A 71 -7.50 5.32 15.99
N LEU A 72 -6.94 5.41 14.78
CA LEU A 72 -6.65 4.24 13.95
C LEU A 72 -5.34 3.54 14.32
N LYS A 73 -4.49 4.20 15.12
CA LYS A 73 -3.09 3.79 15.37
C LYS A 73 -2.35 3.53 14.06
N LEU A 74 -2.53 4.43 13.10
CA LEU A 74 -2.02 4.32 11.73
C LEU A 74 -1.35 5.63 11.36
N THR A 75 -0.24 5.54 10.64
CA THR A 75 0.44 6.69 10.05
C THR A 75 0.67 6.46 8.55
N GLY A 76 0.81 7.53 7.78
CA GLY A 76 1.06 7.43 6.36
C GLY A 76 1.65 8.71 5.79
N LYS A 77 2.56 8.54 4.83
CA LYS A 77 3.07 9.60 3.98
C LYS A 77 2.39 9.51 2.63
N ILE A 78 1.62 10.53 2.27
CA ILE A 78 0.82 10.59 1.06
C ILE A 78 1.54 11.48 0.05
N ASP A 79 1.91 10.94 -1.12
CA ASP A 79 2.66 11.70 -2.14
C ASP A 79 1.93 12.98 -2.52
N TYR A 80 0.62 12.87 -2.80
CA TYR A 80 -0.21 13.99 -3.21
C TYR A 80 -1.60 13.93 -2.57
N VAL A 81 -2.12 15.09 -2.18
CA VAL A 81 -3.54 15.26 -1.86
C VAL A 81 -4.09 16.43 -2.66
N PHE A 82 -5.02 16.14 -3.57
CA PHE A 82 -5.74 17.17 -4.30
C PHE A 82 -6.90 17.68 -3.47
N VAL A 83 -6.95 18.99 -3.26
CA VAL A 83 -8.09 19.69 -2.65
C VAL A 83 -8.85 20.40 -3.75
N THR A 84 -10.12 20.05 -3.93
CA THR A 84 -10.98 20.62 -4.97
C THR A 84 -11.74 21.84 -4.46
N LYS A 85 -12.28 22.65 -5.38
CA LYS A 85 -13.15 23.77 -5.01
C LYS A 85 -14.44 23.35 -4.28
N PHE A 86 -14.75 22.06 -4.27
CA PHE A 86 -15.90 21.47 -3.58
C PHE A 86 -15.54 20.89 -2.21
N ASN A 87 -14.35 21.23 -1.68
CA ASN A 87 -13.83 20.72 -0.41
C ASN A 87 -13.65 19.18 -0.39
N GLU A 88 -13.42 18.57 -1.55
CA GLU A 88 -13.00 17.16 -1.61
C GLU A 88 -11.49 17.05 -1.41
N TYR A 89 -11.06 16.09 -0.59
CA TYR A 89 -9.67 15.73 -0.40
C TYR A 89 -9.43 14.37 -1.07
N ILE A 90 -8.54 14.33 -2.05
CA ILE A 90 -8.37 13.17 -2.93
C ILE A 90 -6.90 12.74 -2.88
N PRO A 91 -6.57 11.63 -2.18
CA PRO A 91 -5.21 11.13 -2.14
C PRO A 91 -4.79 10.58 -3.51
N ALA A 92 -3.54 10.79 -3.88
CA ALA A 92 -2.93 10.19 -5.05
C ALA A 92 -1.51 9.69 -4.75
N ASP A 93 -1.13 8.60 -5.42
CA ASP A 93 0.13 7.88 -5.19
C ASP A 93 0.74 7.44 -6.53
N MET A 94 2.07 7.41 -6.62
CA MET A 94 2.80 6.96 -7.80
C MET A 94 3.40 5.57 -7.56
N LYS A 95 3.29 4.69 -8.56
CA LYS A 95 3.75 3.30 -8.46
C LYS A 95 4.56 2.89 -9.67
N TRP A 96 5.77 2.41 -9.42
CA TRP A 96 6.60 1.74 -10.42
C TRP A 96 6.12 0.31 -10.68
N SER A 97 4.91 0.18 -11.23
CA SER A 97 4.29 -1.10 -11.57
C SER A 97 3.23 -0.88 -12.66
N ASP A 98 2.58 -1.96 -13.08
CA ASP A 98 1.44 -1.92 -14.01
C ASP A 98 0.11 -2.11 -13.25
N PRO A 99 -1.03 -1.64 -13.79
CA PRO A 99 -2.34 -2.04 -13.29
C PRO A 99 -2.61 -3.54 -13.56
N GLU A 100 -3.54 -4.13 -12.83
CA GLU A 100 -3.98 -5.52 -13.02
C GLU A 100 -5.29 -5.49 -13.83
N TYR A 101 -5.27 -6.00 -15.08
CA TYR A 101 -6.42 -5.97 -16.00
C TYR A 101 -7.05 -4.57 -16.19
N GLY A 102 -6.22 -3.53 -16.20
CA GLY A 102 -6.67 -2.15 -16.37
C GLY A 102 -7.26 -1.50 -15.11
N VAL A 103 -7.34 -2.22 -13.99
CA VAL A 103 -7.73 -1.69 -12.68
C VAL A 103 -6.54 -1.65 -11.72
N ALA A 104 -6.67 -0.87 -10.65
CA ALA A 104 -5.63 -0.79 -9.64
C ALA A 104 -5.46 -2.12 -8.90
N GLN A 105 -4.21 -2.54 -8.69
CA GLN A 105 -3.89 -3.75 -7.93
C GLN A 105 -4.47 -3.68 -6.51
N LYS A 106 -4.94 -4.82 -5.96
CA LYS A 106 -5.66 -4.85 -4.68
C LYS A 106 -4.93 -4.12 -3.56
N GLN A 107 -3.64 -4.38 -3.37
CA GLN A 107 -2.86 -3.77 -2.30
C GLN A 107 -2.70 -2.25 -2.47
N HIS A 108 -2.61 -1.74 -3.70
CA HIS A 108 -2.55 -0.30 -3.93
C HIS A 108 -3.90 0.38 -3.65
N ARG A 109 -5.03 -0.28 -3.95
CA ARG A 109 -6.35 0.21 -3.56
C ARG A 109 -6.49 0.31 -2.03
N ILE A 110 -6.01 -0.72 -1.32
CA ILE A 110 -5.97 -0.74 0.14
C ILE A 110 -5.10 0.41 0.68
N GLN A 111 -3.93 0.67 0.08
CA GLN A 111 -3.08 1.79 0.46
C GLN A 111 -3.78 3.14 0.29
N ILE A 112 -4.42 3.36 -0.86
CA ILE A 112 -5.19 4.58 -1.13
C ILE A 112 -6.37 4.76 -0.17
N ALA A 113 -7.08 3.68 0.17
CA ALA A 113 -8.14 3.72 1.17
C ALA A 113 -7.62 4.01 2.58
N ALA A 114 -6.44 3.50 2.94
CA ALA A 114 -5.77 3.83 4.20
C ALA A 114 -5.42 5.33 4.28
N TYR A 115 -4.92 5.91 3.19
CA TYR A 115 -4.74 7.36 3.08
C TYR A 115 -6.06 8.12 3.20
N GLY A 116 -7.13 7.62 2.57
CA GLY A 116 -8.47 8.17 2.73
C GLY A 116 -8.87 8.26 4.20
N LEU A 117 -8.78 7.15 4.95
CA LEU A 117 -9.11 7.12 6.39
C LEU A 117 -8.25 8.09 7.23
N LEU A 118 -6.96 8.23 6.92
CA LEU A 118 -6.07 9.18 7.59
C LEU A 118 -6.52 10.63 7.34
N ILE A 119 -6.86 10.97 6.09
CA ILE A 119 -7.38 12.28 5.71
C ILE A 119 -8.74 12.55 6.39
N GLU A 120 -9.64 11.56 6.44
CA GLU A 120 -10.94 11.71 7.11
C GLU A 120 -10.76 12.04 8.60
N ASP A 121 -9.85 11.36 9.30
CA ASP A 121 -9.55 11.61 10.72
C ASP A 121 -8.90 12.98 10.95
N ALA A 122 -7.98 13.40 10.07
CA ALA A 122 -7.24 14.65 10.22
C ALA A 122 -8.06 15.90 9.87
N TYR A 123 -8.92 15.82 8.86
CA TYR A 123 -9.64 16.98 8.32
C TYR A 123 -11.15 16.94 8.57
N SER A 124 -11.68 15.89 9.21
CA SER A 124 -13.12 15.72 9.45
C SER A 124 -13.96 15.80 8.17
N VAL A 125 -13.47 15.18 7.10
CA VAL A 125 -14.13 15.12 5.78
C VAL A 125 -14.49 13.68 5.41
N VAL A 126 -15.21 13.50 4.29
CA VAL A 126 -15.43 12.19 3.68
C VAL A 126 -14.61 12.08 2.39
N VAL A 127 -13.74 11.08 2.32
CA VAL A 127 -12.91 10.77 1.15
C VAL A 127 -13.58 9.63 0.37
N LYS A 128 -13.99 9.94 -0.87
CA LYS A 128 -14.77 9.02 -1.72
C LYS A 128 -13.96 8.36 -2.83
N ARG A 129 -12.79 8.91 -3.16
CA ARG A 129 -11.94 8.45 -4.26
C ARG A 129 -10.49 8.86 -4.07
N GLY A 130 -9.59 8.11 -4.67
CA GLY A 130 -8.18 8.46 -4.85
C GLY A 130 -7.69 8.09 -6.24
N PHE A 131 -6.42 8.36 -6.53
CA PHE A 131 -5.81 8.05 -7.82
C PHE A 131 -4.47 7.33 -7.65
N ILE A 132 -4.15 6.43 -8.56
CA ILE A 132 -2.82 5.83 -8.65
C ILE A 132 -2.29 6.07 -10.05
N HIS A 133 -1.09 6.63 -10.14
CA HIS A 133 -0.38 6.70 -11.42
C HIS A 133 0.63 5.56 -11.51
N TYR A 134 0.39 4.66 -12.46
CA TYR A 134 1.27 3.54 -12.77
C TYR A 134 2.31 3.97 -13.79
N LEU A 135 3.54 4.19 -13.32
CA LEU A 135 4.65 4.76 -14.10
C LEU A 135 5.01 3.89 -15.31
N ARG A 136 5.07 2.57 -15.13
CA ARG A 136 5.41 1.62 -16.23
C ARG A 136 4.36 1.60 -17.34
N ALA A 137 3.09 1.81 -16.98
CA ALA A 137 1.98 1.85 -17.93
C ALA A 137 1.67 3.27 -18.43
N GLY A 138 2.31 4.32 -17.86
CA GLY A 138 1.95 5.72 -18.10
C GLY A 138 0.47 6.03 -17.81
N ARG A 139 -0.17 5.28 -16.90
CA ARG A 139 -1.63 5.27 -16.75
C ARG A 139 -2.07 5.66 -15.36
N THR A 140 -2.98 6.63 -15.29
CA THR A 140 -3.68 7.00 -14.06
C THR A 140 -4.97 6.21 -13.92
N VAL A 141 -5.19 5.60 -12.75
CA VAL A 141 -6.38 4.82 -12.43
C VAL A 141 -7.07 5.42 -11.22
N ALA A 142 -8.37 5.68 -11.35
CA ALA A 142 -9.21 6.09 -10.23
C ALA A 142 -9.53 4.90 -9.32
N VAL A 143 -9.50 5.14 -8.01
CA VAL A 143 -9.85 4.16 -6.97
C VAL A 143 -11.05 4.69 -6.20
N PRO A 144 -12.25 4.10 -6.35
CA PRO A 144 -13.37 4.36 -5.45
C PRO A 144 -13.00 3.92 -4.03
N ILE A 145 -13.19 4.80 -3.05
CA ILE A 145 -12.97 4.49 -1.63
C ILE A 145 -14.34 4.27 -1.00
N THR A 146 -14.80 3.02 -1.05
CA THR A 146 -16.09 2.59 -0.49
C THR A 146 -15.96 2.24 0.99
N ASP A 147 -17.08 2.20 1.71
CA ASP A 147 -17.08 1.79 3.12
C ASP A 147 -16.58 0.36 3.31
N SER A 148 -16.87 -0.54 2.37
CA SER A 148 -16.31 -1.90 2.37
C SER A 148 -14.79 -1.89 2.26
N LEU A 149 -14.21 -1.05 1.39
CA LEU A 149 -12.75 -0.96 1.25
C LEU A 149 -12.10 -0.33 2.50
N LYS A 150 -12.78 0.63 3.14
CA LYS A 150 -12.35 1.19 4.43
C LYS A 150 -12.39 0.14 5.54
N GLU A 151 -13.39 -0.73 5.54
CA GLU A 151 -13.47 -1.81 6.52
C GLU A 151 -12.37 -2.85 6.31
N GLU A 152 -12.06 -3.22 5.05
CA GLU A 152 -10.89 -4.07 4.75
C GLU A 152 -9.59 -3.50 5.32
N VAL A 153 -9.40 -2.18 5.26
CA VAL A 153 -8.24 -1.49 5.86
C VAL A 153 -8.26 -1.64 7.39
N LYS A 154 -9.37 -1.34 8.06
CA LYS A 154 -9.46 -1.44 9.54
C LYS A 154 -9.23 -2.86 10.02
N GLU A 155 -9.79 -3.85 9.33
CA GLU A 155 -9.54 -5.25 9.64
C GLU A 155 -8.07 -5.63 9.44
N ALA A 156 -7.43 -5.15 8.36
CA ALA A 156 -6.01 -5.38 8.15
C ALA A 156 -5.18 -4.77 9.29
N VAL A 157 -5.48 -3.53 9.71
CA VAL A 157 -4.85 -2.88 10.87
C VAL A 157 -4.99 -3.75 12.13
N LYS A 158 -6.20 -4.25 12.42
CA LYS A 158 -6.44 -5.14 13.56
C LYS A 158 -5.58 -6.41 13.49
N ARG A 159 -5.60 -7.12 12.36
CA ARG A 159 -4.82 -8.35 12.14
C ARG A 159 -3.31 -8.12 12.26
N ILE A 160 -2.81 -6.99 11.75
CA ILE A 160 -1.40 -6.62 11.87
C ILE A 160 -1.03 -6.45 13.34
N TYR A 161 -1.81 -5.70 14.12
CA TYR A 161 -1.52 -5.51 15.54
C TYR A 161 -1.63 -6.80 16.35
N GLU A 162 -2.59 -7.67 16.02
CA GLU A 162 -2.70 -9.01 16.63
C GLU A 162 -1.42 -9.83 16.38
N MET A 163 -0.95 -9.86 15.13
CA MET A 163 0.27 -10.57 14.73
C MET A 163 1.52 -9.97 15.41
N ILE A 164 1.65 -8.65 15.48
CA ILE A 164 2.77 -8.00 16.16
C ILE A 164 2.77 -8.35 17.66
N ARG A 165 1.59 -8.38 18.29
CA ARG A 165 1.46 -8.68 19.72
C ARG A 165 1.74 -10.14 20.03
N SER A 166 1.24 -11.06 19.21
CA SER A 166 1.44 -12.50 19.45
C SER A 166 2.85 -12.95 19.06
N GLY A 167 3.49 -12.26 18.10
CA GLY A 167 4.75 -12.70 17.51
C GLY A 167 4.60 -13.97 16.67
N GLU A 168 3.37 -14.41 16.39
CA GLU A 168 3.11 -15.64 15.65
C GLU A 168 3.29 -15.42 14.15
N GLU A 169 4.00 -16.36 13.50
CA GLU A 169 4.18 -16.36 12.05
C GLU A 169 2.83 -16.54 11.34
N PRO A 170 2.43 -15.62 10.43
CA PRO A 170 1.13 -15.70 9.80
C PRO A 170 1.07 -16.83 8.78
N LYS A 171 -0.03 -17.58 8.78
CA LYS A 171 -0.30 -18.57 7.73
C LYS A 171 -0.57 -17.84 6.41
N ILE A 172 0.17 -18.20 5.36
CA ILE A 172 0.01 -17.59 4.04
C ILE A 172 -0.65 -18.51 3.02
N ARG A 173 -1.57 -17.91 2.24
CA ARG A 173 -2.04 -18.42 0.96
C ARG A 173 -1.85 -17.31 -0.07
N VAL A 174 -0.74 -17.33 -0.78
CA VAL A 174 -0.41 -16.32 -1.79
C VAL A 174 -0.40 -16.94 -3.19
N ASN A 175 -0.88 -16.18 -4.18
CA ASN A 175 -0.68 -16.55 -5.58
C ASN A 175 0.82 -16.49 -5.88
N MET A 176 1.37 -17.60 -6.36
CA MET A 176 2.81 -17.72 -6.56
C MET A 176 3.37 -16.75 -7.60
N LYS A 177 2.57 -16.28 -8.56
CA LYS A 177 3.00 -15.23 -9.50
C LYS A 177 3.39 -13.94 -8.78
N ARG A 178 2.75 -13.63 -7.64
CA ARG A 178 3.11 -12.47 -6.81
C ARG A 178 4.47 -12.64 -6.13
N CYS A 179 4.93 -13.87 -5.95
CA CYS A 179 6.20 -14.14 -5.26
C CYS A 179 7.41 -14.01 -6.19
N GLU A 180 7.22 -13.96 -7.51
CA GLU A 180 8.31 -13.91 -8.49
C GLU A 180 9.21 -12.68 -8.27
N ASN A 181 8.59 -11.52 -8.03
CA ASN A 181 9.26 -10.24 -7.80
C ASN A 181 9.18 -9.79 -6.32
N CYS A 182 9.00 -10.73 -5.39
CA CYS A 182 8.96 -10.39 -3.96
C CYS A 182 10.38 -10.22 -3.41
N ASN A 183 10.70 -9.05 -2.85
CA ASN A 183 12.04 -8.77 -2.34
C ASN A 183 12.39 -9.57 -1.06
N TYR A 184 11.40 -10.18 -0.41
CA TYR A 184 11.59 -11.09 0.72
C TYR A 184 11.70 -12.57 0.33
N LYS A 185 11.71 -12.87 -0.97
CA LYS A 185 11.73 -14.25 -1.48
C LYS A 185 12.89 -15.08 -0.92
N ALA A 186 14.07 -14.47 -0.75
CA ALA A 186 15.25 -15.14 -0.19
C ALA A 186 15.07 -15.58 1.28
N TYR A 187 14.22 -14.88 2.04
CA TYR A 187 13.94 -15.16 3.45
C TYR A 187 12.69 -16.04 3.65
N CYS A 188 11.95 -16.32 2.57
CA CYS A 188 10.64 -16.95 2.67
C CYS A 188 10.71 -18.48 2.81
N LYS A 189 10.42 -18.98 4.02
CA LYS A 189 10.34 -20.42 4.31
C LYS A 189 9.35 -21.15 3.40
N ALA A 190 8.17 -20.57 3.13
CA ALA A 190 7.18 -21.17 2.25
C ALA A 190 7.69 -21.36 0.80
N GLU A 191 8.59 -20.49 0.32
CA GLU A 191 9.23 -20.67 -0.98
C GLU A 191 10.31 -21.78 -0.91
N ALA A 192 11.06 -21.86 0.19
CA ALA A 192 12.07 -22.90 0.41
C ALA A 192 11.45 -24.30 0.50
N GLU A 193 10.39 -24.49 1.30
CA GLU A 193 9.64 -25.74 1.41
C GLU A 193 9.06 -26.18 0.06
N ARG A 194 8.63 -25.22 -0.76
CA ARG A 194 8.11 -25.48 -2.11
C ARG A 194 9.19 -25.94 -3.09
N LYS A 195 10.39 -25.37 -3.06
CA LYS A 195 11.51 -25.85 -3.89
C LYS A 195 11.80 -27.32 -3.59
N THR A 196 11.84 -27.67 -2.32
CA THR A 196 12.03 -29.06 -1.85
C THR A 196 10.94 -30.00 -2.35
N LEU A 197 9.66 -29.57 -2.31
CA LEU A 197 8.52 -30.36 -2.83
C LEU A 197 8.54 -30.51 -4.36
N LYS A 198 8.97 -29.48 -5.11
CA LYS A 198 9.11 -29.57 -6.57
C LYS A 198 10.22 -30.55 -6.96
N LEU A 199 11.41 -30.46 -6.34
CA LEU A 199 12.51 -31.39 -6.59
C LEU A 199 12.07 -32.85 -6.32
N LYS A 200 11.37 -33.11 -5.22
CA LYS A 200 10.85 -34.45 -4.91
C LYS A 200 9.87 -35.01 -5.96
N ARG A 201 9.15 -34.15 -6.69
CA ARG A 201 8.20 -34.55 -7.75
C ARG A 201 8.84 -34.73 -9.13
N THR A 202 10.06 -34.23 -9.33
CA THR A 202 10.79 -34.36 -10.61
C THR A 202 11.75 -35.56 -10.61
N VAL A 203 12.01 -36.11 -9.42
CA VAL A 203 12.87 -37.29 -9.20
C VAL A 203 12.05 -38.59 -9.08
N LEU A 204 10.73 -38.50 -9.19
CA LEU A 204 9.77 -39.61 -9.32
C LEU A 204 9.17 -39.57 -10.72
#